data_AF-A0A3D5S5X5-F1
#
_entry.id   AF-A0A3D5S5X5-F1
#
_cell.length_a   1.000
_cell.length_b   1.000
_cell.length_c   1.000
_cell.angle_alpha   90.00
_cell.angle_beta   90.00
_cell.angle_gamma   90.00
#
_symmetry.space_group_name_H-M   'P 1'
#
loop_
_entity.id
_entity.type
_entity.pdbx_description
1 polymer ?
#
loop_
_entity_poly.entity_id
_entity_poly.type
_entity_poly.pdbx_seq_one_letter_code
_entity_poly.pdbx_strand_id
1 'polypeptide(L)' 'MKNVTETWRRLVYKQAGLTHKEIDAMPGYITGVDEFYASTAFYKLYEYFVFKTTEMPYGVAKARTGDPDAWILQRLDRV' A
#
# COMPACT_ATOMS: atom_id res chain seq x y z
N MET A 1 -19.24 3.99 6.19
CA MET A 1 -18.00 3.19 6.17
C MET A 1 -16.95 3.74 5.20
N LYS A 2 -17.28 4.11 3.95
CA LYS A 2 -16.32 4.71 2.98
C LYS A 2 -15.42 5.85 3.54
N ASN A 3 -15.98 6.72 4.38
CA ASN A 3 -15.25 7.87 4.95
C ASN A 3 -14.14 7.46 5.93
N VAL A 4 -14.27 6.31 6.60
CA VAL A 4 -13.26 5.80 7.55
C VAL A 4 -12.08 5.21 6.76
N THR A 5 -12.37 4.40 5.75
CA THR A 5 -11.40 3.83 4.81
C THR A 5 -10.55 4.93 4.17
N GLU A 6 -11.21 5.97 3.65
CA GLU A 6 -10.53 7.08 2.97
C GLU A 6 -9.62 7.86 3.92
N THR A 7 -10.11 8.12 5.15
CA THR A 7 -9.33 8.81 6.19
C THR A 7 -8.09 8.00 6.56
N TRP A 8 -8.24 6.70 6.75
CA TRP A 8 -7.13 5.82 7.09
C TRP A 8 -6.12 5.69 5.94
N ARG A 9 -6.57 5.53 4.68
CA ARG A 9 -5.67 5.51 3.50
C ARG A 9 -4.82 6.78 3.45
N ARG A 10 -5.44 7.95 3.63
CA ARG A 10 -4.72 9.24 3.65
C ARG A 10 -3.67 9.30 4.75
N LEU A 11 -3.96 8.75 5.94
CA LEU A 11 -2.99 8.67 7.02
C LEU A 11 -1.80 7.77 6.66
N VAL A 12 -2.07 6.57 6.12
CA VAL A 12 -1.03 5.63 5.66
C VAL A 12 -0.16 6.28 4.60
N TYR A 13 -0.75 6.91 3.57
CA TYR A 13 -0.01 7.55 2.49
C TYR A 13 0.91 8.65 3.03
N LYS A 14 0.41 9.48 3.95
CA LYS A 14 1.20 10.52 4.59
C LYS A 14 2.36 9.94 5.39
N GLN A 15 2.13 8.91 6.20
CA GLN A 15 3.16 8.30 7.05
C GLN A 15 4.20 7.49 6.25
N ALA A 16 3.79 6.88 5.14
CA ALA A 16 4.67 6.21 4.19
C ALA A 16 5.47 7.20 3.33
N GLY A 17 5.12 8.49 3.34
CA GLY A 17 5.84 9.54 2.62
C GLY A 17 5.50 9.61 1.13
N LEU A 18 4.26 9.26 0.76
CA LEU A 18 3.80 9.45 -0.61
C LEU A 18 3.63 10.94 -0.92
N THR A 19 4.05 11.31 -2.12
CA THR A 19 3.82 12.62 -2.73
C THR A 19 2.38 12.71 -3.25
N HIS A 20 1.93 13.93 -3.57
CA HIS A 20 0.60 14.13 -4.14
C HIS A 20 0.39 13.31 -5.42
N LYS A 21 1.37 13.35 -6.34
CA LYS A 21 1.33 12.57 -7.59
C LYS A 21 1.21 11.05 -7.35
N GLU A 22 1.89 10.52 -6.35
CA GLU A 22 1.79 9.10 -6.01
C GLU A 22 0.43 8.76 -5.41
N ILE A 23 -0.13 9.65 -4.57
CA ILE A 23 -1.49 9.50 -4.02
C ILE A 23 -2.53 9.51 -5.15
N ASP A 24 -2.37 10.40 -6.13
CA ASP A 24 -3.29 10.52 -7.28
C ASP A 24 -3.30 9.26 -8.17
N ALA A 25 -2.20 8.49 -8.18
CA ALA A 25 -2.09 7.23 -8.91
C ALA A 25 -2.68 6.02 -8.14
N MET A 26 -2.82 6.10 -6.81
CA MET A 26 -3.30 4.99 -5.98
C MET A 26 -4.67 4.42 -6.40
N PRO A 27 -5.66 5.22 -6.83
CA PRO A 27 -6.93 4.67 -7.31
C PRO A 27 -6.78 3.72 -8.50
N GLY A 28 -5.86 4.01 -9.43
CA GLY A 28 -5.57 3.16 -10.58
C GLY A 28 -4.99 1.82 -10.17
N TYR A 29 -4.04 1.83 -9.22
CA TYR A 29 -3.48 0.61 -8.64
C TYR A 29 -4.52 -0.23 -7.88
N ILE A 30 -5.34 0.41 -7.05
CA ILE A 30 -6.37 -0.29 -6.23
C ILE A 30 -7.44 -0.93 -7.12
N THR A 31 -7.80 -0.27 -8.22
CA THR A 31 -8.79 -0.79 -9.19
C THR A 31 -8.19 -1.79 -10.18
N GLY A 32 -6.87 -1.98 -10.17
CA GLY A 32 -6.16 -2.88 -11.09
C GLY A 32 -6.05 -2.34 -12.52
N VAL A 33 -6.27 -1.04 -12.73
CA VAL A 33 -6.09 -0.37 -14.03
C VAL A 33 -4.61 -0.15 -14.33
N ASP A 34 -3.83 0.17 -13.30
CA ASP A 34 -2.41 0.48 -13.39
C ASP A 34 -1.56 -0.57 -12.65
N GLU A 35 -0.33 -0.79 -13.13
CA GLU A 35 0.63 -1.69 -12.50
C GLU A 35 1.22 -1.07 -11.23
N PHE A 36 1.02 -1.73 -10.09
CA PHE A 36 1.50 -1.24 -8.79
C PHE A 36 2.93 -1.66 -8.51
N TYR A 37 3.32 -2.88 -8.90
CA TYR A 37 4.64 -3.44 -8.59
C TYR A 37 5.76 -2.57 -9.18
N ALA A 38 6.86 -2.45 -8.44
CA ALA A 38 8.02 -1.63 -8.78
C ALA A 38 7.76 -0.11 -8.95
N SER A 39 6.54 0.39 -8.67
CA SER A 39 6.28 1.83 -8.58
C SER A 39 6.99 2.46 -7.36
N THR A 40 7.20 3.77 -7.39
CA THR A 40 7.74 4.49 -6.21
C THR A 40 6.79 4.42 -5.01
N ALA A 41 5.47 4.41 -5.26
CA ALA A 41 4.45 4.20 -4.24
C ALA A 41 4.57 2.81 -3.59
N PHE A 42 4.83 1.77 -4.39
CA PHE A 42 5.07 0.42 -3.89
C PHE A 42 6.25 0.37 -2.93
N TYR A 43 7.42 0.88 -3.31
CA TYR A 43 8.60 0.82 -2.43
C TYR A 43 8.38 1.54 -1.10
N LYS A 44 7.72 2.69 -1.11
CA LYS A 44 7.40 3.46 0.10
C LYS A 44 6.41 2.75 1.01
N LEU A 45 5.34 2.19 0.43
CA LEU A 45 4.34 1.43 1.19
C LEU A 45 4.94 0.13 1.72
N TYR A 46 5.77 -0.56 0.93
CA TYR A 46 6.52 -1.73 1.36
C TYR A 46 7.41 -1.39 2.57
N GLU A 47 8.23 -0.34 2.48
CA GLU A 47 9.09 0.07 3.59
C GLU A 47 8.27 0.39 4.86
N TYR A 48 7.17 1.11 4.69
CA TYR A 48 6.26 1.45 5.79
C TYR A 48 5.64 0.22 6.44
N PHE A 49 5.11 -0.72 5.65
CA PHE A 49 4.45 -1.91 6.18
C PHE A 49 5.41 -2.97 6.73
N VAL A 50 6.62 -3.08 6.17
CA VAL A 50 7.62 -4.06 6.62
C VAL A 50 8.41 -3.55 7.82
N PHE A 51 8.91 -2.31 7.77
CA PHE A 51 9.91 -1.85 8.75
C PHE A 51 9.35 -0.86 9.75
N LYS A 52 8.37 -0.01 9.38
CA LYS A 52 7.86 1.03 10.28
C LYS A 52 6.72 0.54 11.16
N THR A 53 5.77 -0.19 10.57
CA THR A 53 4.60 -0.72 11.28
C THR A 53 4.71 -2.19 11.64
N THR A 54 5.60 -2.92 10.96
CA THR A 54 5.78 -4.38 11.08
C THR A 54 4.50 -5.20 10.88
N GLU A 55 3.49 -4.63 10.20
CA GLU A 55 2.23 -5.30 9.91
C GLU A 55 2.34 -6.34 8.78
N MET A 56 3.25 -6.14 7.82
CA MET A 56 3.41 -7.09 6.72
C MET A 56 4.08 -8.38 7.23
N PRO A 57 3.45 -9.56 7.06
CA PRO A 57 4.06 -10.81 7.49
C PRO A 57 5.39 -11.06 6.79
N TYR A 58 6.39 -11.56 7.53
CA TYR A 58 7.72 -11.81 6.99
C TYR A 58 7.71 -12.73 5.75
N GLY A 59 6.87 -13.77 5.74
CA GLY A 59 6.72 -14.65 4.57
C GLY A 59 6.23 -13.93 3.31
N VAL A 60 5.34 -12.94 3.47
CA VAL A 60 4.84 -12.09 2.38
C VAL A 60 5.92 -11.10 1.95
N ALA A 61 6.60 -10.44 2.89
CA ALA A 61 7.71 -9.52 2.59
C ALA A 61 8.85 -10.21 1.80
N LYS A 62 9.03 -11.51 2.00
CA LYS A 62 10.01 -12.34 1.25
C LYS A 62 9.44 -13.01 0.00
N ALA A 63 8.21 -12.71 -0.39
CA ALA A 63 7.50 -13.34 -1.51
C ALA A 63 7.48 -14.89 -1.43
N ARG A 64 7.40 -15.44 -0.21
CA ARG A 64 7.37 -16.91 0.04
C ARG A 64 5.97 -17.44 0.24
N THR A 65 5.10 -16.64 0.85
CA THR A 65 3.73 -17.03 1.23
C THR A 65 2.67 -16.13 0.60
N GLY A 66 3.05 -15.32 -0.38
CA GLY A 66 2.21 -14.33 -1.06
C GLY A 66 3.03 -13.11 -1.48
N ASP A 67 2.43 -12.26 -2.32
CA ASP A 67 3.12 -11.13 -2.94
C ASP A 67 2.94 -9.83 -2.14
N PRO A 68 4.02 -9.05 -1.91
CA PRO A 68 3.95 -7.82 -1.12
C PRO A 68 3.00 -6.76 -1.69
N ASP A 69 3.00 -6.59 -3.01
CA ASP A 69 2.17 -5.63 -3.74
C ASP A 69 0.67 -5.98 -3.60
N ALA A 70 0.32 -7.24 -3.83
CA ALA A 70 -1.03 -7.75 -3.64
C ALA A 70 -1.50 -7.59 -2.18
N TRP A 71 -0.63 -7.87 -1.21
CA TRP A 71 -0.94 -7.67 0.21
C TRP A 71 -1.20 -6.20 0.54
N ILE A 72 -0.38 -5.28 0.04
CA ILE A 72 -0.54 -3.84 0.27
C ILE A 72 -1.88 -3.36 -0.29
N LEU A 73 -2.22 -3.72 -1.54
CA LEU A 73 -3.47 -3.30 -2.16
C LEU A 73 -4.69 -3.85 -1.39
N GLN A 74 -4.66 -5.12 -1.00
CA GLN A 74 -5.72 -5.71 -0.17
C GLN A 74 -5.82 -5.05 1.20
N ARG A 75 -4.68 -4.73 1.83
CA ARG A 75 -4.65 -4.03 3.13
C ARG A 75 -5.28 -2.64 2.99
N LEU A 76 -4.99 -1.95 1.90
CA LEU A 76 -5.57 -0.64 1.60
C LEU A 76 -7.08 -0.72 1.31
N ASP A 77 -7.57 -1.85 0.79
CA ASP A 77 -8.97 -2.02 0.43
C ASP A 77 -9.91 -2.47 1.57
N ARG A 78 -9.39 -3.19 2.58
CA ARG A 78 -10.18 -3.89 3.60
C ARG A 78 -10.72 -3.06 4.78
N VAL A 79 -10.58 -1.73 4.82
CA VAL A 79 -10.97 -0.90 5.98
C VAL A 79 -12.27 -0.15 5.72
#